data_AF-A0A357A2U9-F1
#
_entry.id   AF-A0A357A2U9-F1
#
_cell.length_a   1.000
_cell.length_b   1.000
_cell.length_c   1.000
_cell.angle_alpha   90.00
_cell.angle_beta   90.00
_cell.angle_gamma   90.00
#
_symmetry.space_group_name_H-M   'P 1'
#
loop_
_entity.id
_entity.type
_entity.pdbx_description
1 polymer ?
#
loop_
_entity_poly.entity_id
_entity_poly.type
_entity_poly.pdbx_seq_one_letter_code
_entity_poly.pdbx_strand_id
1 'polypeptide(L)'
;MSPDWFSTPASHDVWAIGTDITASRALAQFERTHPNNPKAVKQYTVKHPLTLYLYHANSQGQWTRYLLPKSVSASNEPLGLVFTSRQFGYFWTSTTLYVTHNGGKNWTSLATGQSNPLYGVSFISPFTAWITFADGSRLLTTIK
;
A
#
# COMPACT_ATOMS: atom_id res chain seq x y z
N MET A 1 -16.08 9.36 -4.38
CA MET A 1 -14.84 9.83 -5.03
C MET A 1 -13.84 8.69 -4.94
N SER A 2 -13.19 8.39 -6.06
CA SER A 2 -12.47 7.15 -6.35
C SER A 2 -11.01 7.18 -5.83
N PRO A 3 -10.35 6.04 -5.55
CA PRO A 3 -8.91 6.04 -5.30
C PRO A 3 -8.15 6.32 -6.60
N ASP A 4 -7.16 7.20 -6.54
CA ASP A 4 -6.29 7.53 -7.68
C ASP A 4 -5.44 6.32 -8.09
N TRP A 5 -5.54 5.94 -9.36
CA TRP A 5 -4.97 4.73 -9.95
C TRP A 5 -3.56 4.99 -10.50
N PHE A 6 -2.62 4.09 -10.23
CA PHE A 6 -1.35 4.01 -10.96
C PHE A 6 -1.08 2.59 -11.45
N SER A 7 -1.40 2.29 -12.71
CA SER A 7 -0.60 1.43 -13.59
C SER A 7 -1.24 1.32 -14.99
N THR A 8 -0.44 1.44 -16.05
CA THR A 8 -0.83 1.13 -17.44
C THR A 8 -0.28 -0.25 -17.83
N PRO A 9 -1.00 -1.05 -18.65
CA PRO A 9 -0.82 -2.50 -18.69
C PRO A 9 -0.16 -3.02 -19.98
N ALA A 10 0.53 -4.15 -19.86
CA ALA A 10 0.70 -5.08 -20.96
C ALA A 10 0.48 -6.52 -20.44
N SER A 11 -0.66 -7.13 -20.82
CA SER A 11 -0.96 -8.57 -20.76
C SER A 11 -1.09 -9.24 -19.38
N HIS A 12 -2.27 -9.40 -18.74
CA HIS A 12 -3.23 -8.39 -18.26
C HIS A 12 -3.58 -8.75 -16.80
N ASP A 13 -2.57 -8.96 -15.97
CA ASP A 13 -2.77 -8.97 -14.53
C ASP A 13 -2.72 -7.51 -14.04
N VAL A 14 -3.69 -7.08 -13.23
CA VAL A 14 -3.73 -5.73 -12.65
C VAL A 14 -3.51 -5.83 -11.15
N TRP A 15 -2.58 -5.06 -10.61
CA TRP A 15 -2.34 -4.97 -9.17
C TRP A 15 -2.63 -3.57 -8.65
N ALA A 16 -3.33 -3.50 -7.52
CA ALA A 16 -3.64 -2.24 -6.86
C ALA A 16 -3.65 -2.42 -5.34
N ILE A 17 -3.33 -1.36 -4.60
CA ILE A 17 -3.51 -1.33 -3.15
C ILE A 17 -4.70 -0.41 -2.83
N GLY A 18 -5.56 -0.83 -1.93
CA GLY A 18 -6.70 -0.02 -1.51
C GLY A 18 -7.34 -0.52 -0.21
N THR A 19 -8.27 0.26 0.32
CA THR A 19 -9.09 -0.13 1.47
C THR A 19 -10.35 -0.87 1.01
N ASP A 20 -10.85 -1.79 1.83
CA ASP A 20 -12.18 -2.35 1.60
C ASP A 20 -13.21 -1.25 1.85
N ILE A 21 -13.93 -0.84 0.80
CA ILE A 21 -14.92 0.23 0.86
C ILE A 21 -16.10 -0.11 1.78
N THR A 22 -16.44 -1.40 1.93
CA THR A 22 -17.51 -1.86 2.81
C THR A 22 -17.07 -1.78 4.26
N ALA A 23 -15.82 -2.18 4.57
CA ALA A 23 -15.24 -2.02 5.90
C ALA A 23 -15.02 -0.54 6.25
N SER A 24 -14.58 0.27 5.29
CA SER A 24 -14.39 1.72 5.45
C SER A 24 -15.73 2.43 5.72
N ARG A 25 -16.83 1.97 5.09
CA ARG A 25 -18.20 2.48 5.33
C ARG A 25 -18.80 1.99 6.65
N ALA A 26 -18.53 0.75 7.06
CA ALA A 26 -18.99 0.20 8.34
C ALA A 26 -18.27 0.84 9.54
N LEU A 27 -16.97 1.12 9.45
CA LEU A 27 -16.21 1.87 10.46
C LEU A 27 -16.56 3.36 10.50
N ALA A 28 -17.13 3.89 9.41
CA ALA A 28 -17.70 5.24 9.35
C ALA A 28 -19.16 5.29 9.84
N GLN A 29 -19.71 4.22 10.43
CA GLN A 29 -21.04 4.27 11.03
C GLN A 29 -21.08 5.31 12.15
N PHE A 30 -21.88 6.33 11.88
CA PHE A 30 -22.06 7.55 12.65
C PHE A 30 -22.79 7.26 13.96
N GLU A 31 -22.16 7.50 15.11
CA GLU A 31 -22.91 7.65 16.35
C GLU A 31 -23.67 8.98 16.29
N ARG A 32 -25.00 8.93 16.11
CA ARG A 32 -25.86 10.10 16.33
C ARG A 32 -26.09 10.27 17.83
N THR A 33 -25.48 11.28 18.43
CA THR A 33 -25.97 11.93 19.65
C THR A 33 -25.61 13.42 19.54
N HIS A 34 -26.45 14.43 19.81
CA HIS A 34 -27.57 14.60 20.74
C HIS A 34 -28.76 15.38 20.12
N PRO A 35 -29.98 15.34 20.70
CA PRO A 35 -31.17 15.96 20.12
C PRO A 35 -31.14 17.51 20.02
N ASN A 36 -30.38 18.22 20.86
CA ASN A 36 -30.61 19.65 21.13
C ASN A 36 -29.35 20.56 21.21
N ASN A 37 -28.29 20.39 20.40
CA ASN A 37 -27.17 21.34 20.45
C ASN A 37 -26.54 21.66 19.08
N PRO A 38 -26.65 22.90 18.55
CA PRO A 38 -26.17 23.26 17.21
C PRO A 38 -24.65 23.55 17.10
N LYS A 39 -23.84 23.22 18.12
CA LYS A 39 -22.38 23.37 18.08
C LYS A 39 -21.62 22.06 18.37
N ALA A 40 -22.05 20.95 17.78
CA ALA A 40 -21.22 19.76 17.74
C ALA A 40 -20.05 19.98 16.75
N VAL A 41 -18.87 20.35 17.26
CA VAL A 41 -17.63 20.18 16.48
C VAL A 41 -17.44 18.68 16.36
N LYS A 42 -17.76 18.15 15.19
CA LYS A 42 -17.61 16.73 14.85
C LYS A 42 -16.11 16.43 14.83
N GLN A 43 -15.55 15.98 15.95
CA GLN A 43 -14.18 15.46 15.98
C GLN A 43 -14.20 14.07 15.33
N TYR A 44 -13.68 14.02 14.11
CA TYR A 44 -13.49 12.79 13.35
C TYR A 44 -12.38 11.96 14.00
N THR A 45 -12.75 11.02 14.86
CA THR A 45 -11.78 10.04 15.38
C THR A 45 -11.92 8.77 14.55
N VAL A 46 -11.00 8.55 13.61
CA VAL A 46 -10.89 7.30 12.85
C VAL A 46 -10.55 6.19 13.86
N LYS A 47 -11.52 5.37 14.24
CA LYS A 47 -11.36 4.43 15.38
C LYS A 47 -10.38 3.28 15.13
N HIS A 48 -9.99 3.01 13.89
CA HIS A 48 -8.92 2.05 13.56
C HIS A 48 -8.23 2.48 12.25
N PRO A 49 -6.92 2.29 12.10
CA PRO A 49 -6.28 2.55 10.81
C PRO A 49 -6.95 1.64 9.77
N LEU A 50 -7.39 2.22 8.65
CA LEU A 50 -8.09 1.47 7.61
C LEU A 50 -7.18 0.33 7.13
N THR A 51 -7.68 -0.91 7.19
CA THR A 51 -6.95 -2.07 6.69
C THR A 51 -6.78 -1.95 5.18
N LEU A 52 -5.54 -2.04 4.72
CA LEU A 52 -5.19 -2.03 3.31
C LEU A 52 -5.04 -3.46 2.78
N TYR A 53 -5.46 -3.65 1.53
CA TYR A 53 -5.38 -4.92 0.79
C TYR A 53 -4.65 -4.71 -0.52
N LEU A 54 -3.98 -5.78 -0.98
CA LEU A 54 -3.59 -5.91 -2.37
C LEU A 54 -4.74 -6.55 -3.15
N TYR A 55 -5.11 -5.94 -4.26
CA TYR A 55 -6.06 -6.46 -5.24
C TYR A 55 -5.29 -6.92 -6.47
N HIS A 56 -5.62 -8.11 -6.95
CA HIS A 56 -5.08 -8.69 -8.18
C HIS A 56 -6.24 -9.09 -9.09
N ALA A 57 -6.36 -8.46 -10.26
CA ALA A 57 -7.24 -8.92 -11.32
C ALA A 57 -6.46 -9.86 -12.24
N ASN A 58 -7.01 -11.04 -12.52
CA ASN A 58 -6.44 -11.91 -13.55
C ASN A 58 -6.76 -11.38 -14.97
N SER A 59 -6.19 -12.02 -15.99
CA SER A 59 -6.45 -11.70 -17.40
C SER A 59 -7.92 -11.84 -17.85
N GLN A 60 -8.78 -12.42 -17.01
CA GLN A 60 -10.23 -12.56 -17.22
C GLN A 60 -11.03 -11.50 -16.43
N GLY A 61 -10.35 -10.56 -15.77
CA GLY A 61 -10.98 -9.51 -14.96
C GLY A 61 -11.51 -9.99 -13.61
N GLN A 62 -11.18 -11.21 -13.17
CA GLN A 62 -11.58 -11.71 -11.85
C GLN A 62 -10.65 -11.18 -10.77
N TRP A 63 -11.22 -10.51 -9.78
CA TRP A 63 -10.49 -9.90 -8.67
C TRP A 63 -10.30 -10.85 -7.50
N THR A 64 -9.06 -10.97 -7.05
CA THR A 64 -8.68 -11.61 -5.79
C THR A 64 -8.07 -10.57 -4.86
N ARG A 65 -8.32 -10.68 -3.55
CA ARG A 65 -7.72 -9.81 -2.53
C ARG A 65 -6.73 -10.59 -1.65
N TYR A 66 -5.65 -9.92 -1.26
CA TYR A 66 -4.65 -10.40 -0.33
C TYR A 66 -4.42 -9.36 0.77
N LEU A 67 -4.09 -9.84 1.98
CA LEU A 67 -3.75 -8.96 3.09
C LEU A 67 -2.35 -8.38 2.90
N LEU A 68 -2.19 -7.10 3.22
CA LEU A 68 -0.87 -6.50 3.40
C LEU A 68 -0.31 -6.83 4.81
N PRO A 69 1.02 -6.70 5.01
CA PRO A 69 1.62 -6.78 6.34
C PRO A 69 0.92 -5.89 7.35
N LYS A 70 0.76 -6.36 8.60
CA LYS A 70 0.07 -5.63 9.67
C LYS A 70 0.69 -4.26 9.99
N SER A 71 1.98 -4.07 9.66
CA SER A 71 2.72 -2.81 9.79
C SER A 71 2.31 -1.75 8.75
N VAL A 72 1.55 -2.14 7.72
CA VAL A 72 1.11 -1.26 6.62
C VAL A 72 -0.33 -0.87 6.86
N SER A 73 -0.60 0.43 6.88
CA SER A 73 -1.92 0.96 7.18
C SER A 73 -2.04 2.41 6.69
N ALA A 74 -3.18 3.06 6.91
CA ALA A 74 -3.36 4.47 6.57
C ALA A 74 -2.35 5.43 7.23
N SER A 75 -1.70 5.06 8.34
CA SER A 75 -0.65 5.87 8.98
C SER A 75 0.77 5.56 8.48
N ASN A 76 0.94 4.49 7.70
CA ASN A 76 2.19 4.07 7.08
C ASN A 76 1.85 3.51 5.70
N GLU A 77 1.35 4.39 4.84
CA GLU A 77 0.77 4.02 3.57
C GLU A 77 1.84 3.64 2.54
N PRO A 78 1.51 2.73 1.60
CA PRO A 78 2.37 2.45 0.46
C PRO A 78 2.49 3.67 -0.45
N LEU A 79 3.73 4.05 -0.76
CA LEU A 79 4.07 5.15 -1.66
C LEU A 79 4.21 4.71 -3.12
N GLY A 80 4.27 3.39 -3.36
CA GLY A 80 4.27 2.83 -4.70
C GLY A 80 4.20 1.31 -4.71
N LEU A 81 3.87 0.75 -5.87
CA LEU A 81 3.63 -0.67 -6.11
C LEU A 81 4.16 -1.04 -7.50
N VAL A 82 4.96 -2.10 -7.59
CA VAL A 82 5.50 -2.60 -8.86
C VAL A 82 5.52 -4.12 -8.83
N PHE A 83 4.95 -4.76 -9.85
CA PHE A 83 5.14 -6.18 -10.12
C PHE A 83 5.99 -6.33 -11.39
N THR A 84 7.10 -7.06 -11.29
CA THR A 84 7.98 -7.38 -12.43
C THR A 84 7.56 -8.67 -13.12
N SER A 85 6.76 -9.49 -12.44
CA SER A 85 6.08 -10.67 -12.98
C SER A 85 4.87 -10.99 -12.11
N ARG A 86 4.10 -12.02 -12.49
CA ARG A 86 2.94 -12.46 -11.70
C ARG A 86 3.29 -12.91 -10.27
N GLN A 87 4.53 -13.35 -10.05
CA GLN A 87 5.00 -13.86 -8.76
C GLN A 87 5.82 -12.82 -8.00
N PHE A 88 6.62 -12.03 -8.71
CA PHE A 88 7.60 -11.13 -8.11
C PHE A 88 7.10 -9.68 -8.13
N GLY A 89 7.01 -9.07 -6.96
CA GLY A 89 6.58 -7.70 -6.82
C GLY A 89 7.08 -7.04 -5.54
N TYR A 90 6.88 -5.73 -5.48
CA TYR A 90 7.41 -4.84 -4.46
C TYR A 90 6.42 -3.73 -4.18
N PHE A 91 6.36 -3.31 -2.93
CA PHE A 91 5.81 -2.01 -2.56
C PHE A 91 6.68 -1.41 -1.47
N TRP A 92 6.63 -0.11 -1.28
CA TRP A 92 7.38 0.55 -0.23
C TRP A 92 6.51 1.53 0.51
N THR A 93 6.81 1.74 1.79
CA THR A 93 6.30 2.85 2.58
C THR A 93 7.41 3.88 2.78
N SER A 94 7.18 4.91 3.58
CA SER A 94 8.21 5.89 3.92
C SER A 94 9.42 5.31 4.64
N THR A 95 9.36 4.08 5.17
CA THR A 95 10.47 3.52 5.98
C THR A 95 10.92 2.14 5.54
N THR A 96 10.07 1.40 4.83
CA THR A 96 10.28 -0.04 4.60
C THR A 96 9.99 -0.40 3.15
N LEU A 97 10.86 -1.21 2.56
CA LEU A 97 10.62 -1.88 1.29
C LEU A 97 10.06 -3.28 1.58
N TYR A 98 9.00 -3.68 0.88
CA TYR A 98 8.40 -5.01 0.99
C TYR A 98 8.53 -5.75 -0.33
N VAL A 99 8.79 -7.05 -0.24
CA VAL A 99 9.07 -7.94 -1.36
C VAL A 99 8.14 -9.13 -1.33
N THR A 100 7.59 -9.53 -2.46
CA THR A 100 6.85 -10.79 -2.61
C THR A 100 7.44 -11.63 -3.73
N HIS A 101 7.44 -12.96 -3.52
CA HIS A 101 7.81 -13.98 -4.50
C HIS A 101 6.62 -14.87 -4.88
N ASN A 102 5.42 -14.55 -4.40
CA ASN A 102 4.24 -15.38 -4.58
C ASN A 102 2.98 -14.58 -4.92
N GLY A 103 3.14 -13.47 -5.66
CA GLY A 103 2.02 -12.67 -6.17
C GLY A 103 1.34 -11.83 -5.08
N GLY A 104 2.05 -11.50 -4.01
CA GLY A 104 1.55 -10.67 -2.92
C GLY A 104 0.73 -11.41 -1.87
N LYS A 105 0.75 -12.76 -1.88
CA LYS A 105 0.17 -13.59 -0.82
C LYS A 105 0.92 -13.41 0.50
N ASN A 106 2.26 -13.37 0.42
CA ASN A 106 3.15 -13.07 1.53
C ASN A 106 4.15 -11.98 1.12
N TRP A 107 4.58 -11.21 2.11
CA TRP A 107 5.54 -10.12 1.93
C TRP A 107 6.64 -10.21 2.98
N THR A 108 7.88 -10.04 2.55
CA THR A 108 9.06 -9.93 3.40
C THR A 108 9.48 -8.46 3.46
N SER A 109 9.68 -7.94 4.67
CA SER A 109 10.19 -6.58 4.86
C SER A 109 11.70 -6.56 4.72
N LEU A 110 12.22 -5.63 3.93
CA LEU A 110 13.64 -5.30 3.84
C LEU A 110 13.85 -3.93 4.50
N ALA A 111 14.48 -3.94 5.67
CA ALA A 111 14.93 -2.71 6.32
C ALA A 111 16.11 -2.12 5.53
N THR A 112 16.04 -0.84 5.21
CA THR A 112 17.12 -0.13 4.49
C THR A 112 18.27 0.29 5.42
N GLY A 113 18.04 0.24 6.75
CA GLY A 113 18.98 0.71 7.77
C GLY A 113 19.16 2.23 7.79
N GLN A 114 18.42 2.98 6.96
CA GLN A 114 18.48 4.42 6.88
C GLN A 114 17.38 5.05 7.73
N SER A 115 17.69 6.15 8.42
CA SER A 115 16.72 6.95 9.16
C SER A 115 15.88 7.85 8.25
N ASN A 116 16.40 8.18 7.07
CA ASN A 116 15.73 9.07 6.14
C ASN A 116 14.57 8.35 5.46
N PRO A 117 13.43 9.04 5.24
CA PRO A 117 12.29 8.44 4.57
C PRO A 117 12.63 8.02 3.14
N LEU A 118 12.15 6.83 2.74
CA LEU A 118 12.15 6.37 1.36
C LEU A 118 11.23 7.27 0.55
N TYR A 119 11.78 7.83 -0.53
CA TYR A 119 11.04 8.66 -1.47
C TYR A 119 10.63 7.86 -2.70
N GLY A 120 11.52 7.01 -3.21
CA GLY A 120 11.24 6.19 -4.38
C GLY A 120 12.15 4.99 -4.51
N VAL A 121 11.76 4.07 -5.40
CA VAL A 121 12.52 2.86 -5.71
C VAL A 121 12.56 2.70 -7.22
N SER A 122 13.76 2.51 -7.77
CA SER A 122 14.01 2.28 -9.20
C SER A 122 14.71 0.94 -9.38
N PHE A 123 14.07 0.02 -10.11
CA PHE A 123 14.56 -1.33 -10.29
C PHE A 123 15.52 -1.43 -11.48
N ILE A 124 16.68 -2.04 -11.25
CA ILE A 124 17.64 -2.41 -12.29
C ILE A 124 17.38 -3.84 -12.76
N SER A 125 17.01 -4.71 -11.82
CA SER A 125 16.63 -6.10 -12.05
C SER A 125 15.61 -6.55 -10.99
N PRO A 126 15.01 -7.75 -11.11
CA PRO A 126 14.16 -8.30 -10.05
C PRO A 126 14.86 -8.45 -8.68
N PHE A 127 16.19 -8.47 -8.66
CA PHE A 127 16.96 -8.65 -7.41
C PHE A 127 17.79 -7.42 -7.07
N THR A 128 17.65 -6.32 -7.80
CA THR A 128 18.52 -5.15 -7.62
C THR A 128 17.77 -3.86 -7.87
N ALA A 129 17.82 -2.94 -6.91
CA ALA A 129 17.15 -1.65 -7.00
C ALA A 129 17.97 -0.53 -6.35
N TRP A 130 17.80 0.68 -6.89
CA TRP A 130 18.17 1.92 -6.23
C TRP A 130 17.00 2.42 -5.39
N ILE A 131 17.26 2.70 -4.12
CA ILE A 131 16.34 3.39 -3.22
C ILE A 131 16.79 4.84 -3.12
N THR A 132 15.89 5.77 -3.37
CA THR A 132 16.10 7.21 -3.16
C THR A 132 15.45 7.64 -1.85
N PHE A 133 16.14 8.47 -1.09
CA PHE A 133 15.64 9.01 0.18
C PHE A 133 15.27 10.49 0.04
N ALA A 134 14.50 11.00 0.99
CA ALA A 134 14.00 12.39 0.98
C ALA A 134 15.10 13.46 0.97
N ASP A 135 16.31 13.15 1.46
CA ASP A 135 17.48 14.03 1.43
C ASP A 135 18.25 13.98 0.10
N GLY A 136 17.78 13.20 -0.88
CA GLY A 136 18.42 13.00 -2.17
C GLY A 136 19.48 11.91 -2.19
N SER A 137 19.82 11.32 -1.04
CA SER A 137 20.76 10.19 -0.98
C SER A 137 20.19 8.95 -1.66
N ARG A 138 21.08 8.01 -2.05
CA ARG A 138 20.71 6.79 -2.76
C ARG A 138 21.42 5.57 -2.20
N LEU A 139 20.71 4.45 -2.14
CA LEU A 139 21.24 3.15 -1.73
C LEU A 139 21.00 2.11 -2.83
N LEU A 140 22.05 1.42 -3.27
CA LEU A 140 21.93 0.22 -4.10
C LEU A 140 21.70 -0.95 -3.17
N THR A 141 20.57 -1.64 -3.33
CA THR A 141 20.25 -2.82 -2.53
C THR A 141 20.04 -4.05 -3.41
N THR A 142 20.46 -5.19 -2.86
CA THR A 142 20.15 -6.51 -3.43
C THR A 142 18.98 -7.09 -2.68
N ILE A 143 17.91 -7.39 -3.41
CA ILE A 143 16.68 -7.96 -2.89
C ILE A 143 16.81 -9.48 -2.96
N LYS A 144 16.73 -10.14 -1.81
CA LYS A 144 16.79 -11.60 -1.67
C LYS A 144 15.40 -12.19 -1.52
#